data_AF-D8JTB1-F1
#
_entry.id   AF-D8JTB1-F1
#
_cell.length_a   1.000
_cell.length_b   1.000
_cell.length_c   1.000
_cell.angle_alpha   90.00
_cell.angle_beta   90.00
_cell.angle_gamma   90.00
#
_symmetry.space_group_name_H-M   'P 1'
#
loop_
_entity.id
_entity.type
_entity.pdbx_description
1 polymer ?
#
loop_
_entity_poly.entity_id
_entity_poly.type
_entity_poly.pdbx_seq_one_letter_code
_entity_poly.pdbx_strand_id
1 'polypeptide(L)' 'MSVDYTNGHSAMDYAEHQKTYAGFLRFAKYAVIAAALVLLGMKIFLV' A
#
# COMPACT_ATOMS: atom_id res chain seq x y z
N MET A 1 -10.34 -2.21 -4.95
CA MET A 1 -10.75 -0.80 -4.96
C MET A 1 -10.07 -0.11 -6.12
N SER A 2 -10.81 0.30 -7.15
CA SER A 2 -10.31 1.21 -8.19
C SER A 2 -10.75 2.62 -7.83
N VAL A 3 -9.83 3.58 -7.93
CA VAL A 3 -10.16 5.00 -7.80
C VAL A 3 -10.70 5.47 -9.15
N ASP A 4 -11.81 6.21 -9.14
CA ASP A 4 -12.41 6.79 -10.34
C ASP A 4 -11.74 8.13 -10.67
N TYR A 5 -11.26 8.28 -11.90
CA TYR A 5 -10.56 9.46 -12.40
C TYR A 5 -11.34 10.20 -13.50
N THR A 6 -12.58 9.80 -13.80
CA THR A 6 -13.38 10.34 -14.90
C THR A 6 -13.68 11.84 -14.79
N ASN A 7 -13.73 12.40 -13.57
CA ASN A 7 -13.93 13.84 -13.32
C ASN A 7 -12.63 14.58 -12.99
N GLY A 8 -11.50 14.05 -13.45
CA GLY A 8 -10.18 14.60 -13.23
C GLY A 8 -9.84 15.84 -14.07
N HIS A 9 -8.88 16.64 -13.62
CA HIS A 9 -8.37 17.76 -14.40
C HIS A 9 -7.59 17.25 -15.62
N SER A 10 -7.94 17.68 -16.84
CA SER A 10 -7.42 17.10 -18.10
C SER A 10 -5.90 17.20 -18.28
N ALA A 11 -5.25 18.17 -17.63
CA ALA A 11 -3.80 18.33 -17.63
C ALA A 11 -3.05 17.41 -16.64
N MET A 12 -3.74 16.60 -15.84
CA MET A 12 -3.13 15.74 -14.82
C MET A 12 -2.80 14.35 -15.38
N ASP A 13 -1.57 13.89 -15.13
CA ASP A 13 -1.12 12.55 -15.52
C ASP A 13 -1.63 11.48 -14.53
N TYR A 14 -2.84 10.99 -14.77
CA TYR A 14 -3.46 9.93 -13.98
C TYR A 14 -2.76 8.57 -14.11
N ALA A 15 -1.93 8.35 -15.13
CA ALA A 15 -1.23 7.07 -15.29
C ALA A 15 -0.13 6.92 -14.25
N GLU A 16 0.69 7.96 -14.03
CA GLU A 16 1.75 7.91 -13.01
C GLU A 16 1.17 7.88 -11.58
N HIS A 17 0.05 8.57 -11.34
CA HIS A 17 -0.68 8.48 -10.06
C HIS A 17 -1.14 7.06 -9.75
N GLN A 18 -1.73 6.37 -10.73
CA GLN A 18 -2.19 5.00 -10.56
C GLN A 18 -1.03 4.03 -10.27
N LYS A 19 0.07 4.16 -11.01
CA LYS A 19 1.26 3.35 -10.83
C LYS A 19 1.87 3.54 -9.44
N THR A 20 1.99 4.78 -8.99
CA THR A 20 2.53 5.11 -7.65
C THR A 20 1.60 4.59 -6.55
N TYR A 21 0.29 4.79 -6.68
CA TYR A 21 -0.69 4.30 -5.71
C TYR A 21 -0.69 2.76 -5.62
N ALA A 22 -0.60 2.06 -6.76
CA ALA A 22 -0.47 0.61 -6.79
C ALA A 22 0.83 0.13 -6.09
N GLY A 23 1.94 0.84 -6.31
CA GLY A 23 3.20 0.60 -5.61
C GLY A 23 3.07 0.77 -4.09
N PHE A 24 2.49 1.89 -3.66
CA PHE A 24 2.21 2.19 -2.26
C PHE A 24 1.36 1.09 -1.59
N LEU A 25 0.27 0.66 -2.25
CA LEU A 25 -0.60 -0.39 -1.70
C LEU A 25 0.12 -1.74 -1.55
N ARG A 26 0.99 -2.09 -2.50
CA ARG A 26 1.82 -3.31 -2.40
C ARG A 26 2.78 -3.20 -1.21
N PHE A 27 3.49 -2.08 -1.11
CA PHE A 27 4.40 -1.82 0.00
C PHE A 27 3.69 -1.87 1.36
N ALA A 28 2.60 -1.13 1.51
CA ALA A 28 1.82 -1.07 2.75
C ALA A 28 1.34 -2.46 3.18
N LYS A 29 0.87 -3.28 2.24
CA LYS A 29 0.46 -4.66 2.51
C LYS A 29 1.60 -5.50 3.08
N TYR A 30 2.77 -5.50 2.44
CA TYR A 30 3.92 -6.26 2.92
C TYR A 30 4.48 -5.71 4.24
N ALA A 31 4.48 -4.40 4.42
CA ALA A 31 4.92 -3.75 5.65
C ALA A 31 4.04 -4.17 6.84
N VAL A 32 2.72 -4.20 6.67
CA VAL A 32 1.77 -4.65 7.70
C VAL A 32 1.98 -6.14 8.02
N ILE A 33 2.15 -6.99 7.01
CA ILE A 33 2.44 -8.42 7.21
C ILE A 33 3.75 -8.60 7.98
N ALA A 34 4.81 -7.87 7.62
CA ALA A 34 6.09 -7.92 8.30
C ALA A 34 5.98 -7.49 9.77
N ALA A 35 5.27 -6.39 10.05
CA ALA A 35 5.02 -5.93 11.41
C ALA A 35 4.27 -6.98 12.25
N ALA A 36 3.24 -7.61 11.67
CA ALA A 36 2.50 -8.69 12.35
C ALA A 36 3.38 -9.91 12.66
N LEU A 37 4.26 -10.30 11.73
CA LEU A 37 5.22 -11.38 11.93
C LEU A 37 6.24 -11.05 13.04
N VAL A 38 6.73 -9.82 13.11
CA VAL A 38 7.61 -9.37 14.20
C VAL A 38 6.89 -9.48 15.54
N LEU A 39 5.65 -8.97 15.64
CA LEU A 39 4.87 -9.07 16.88
C LEU A 39 4.61 -10.53 17.29
N LEU A 40 4.30 -11.41 16.32
CA LEU A 40 4.13 -12.83 16.58
C LEU A 40 5.44 -13.48 17.04
N GLY A 41 6.56 -13.12 16.42
CA GLY A 41 7.89 -13.58 16.84
C GLY A 41 8.22 -13.14 18.26
N MET A 42 7.96 -11.88 18.61
CA MET A 42 8.15 -11.37 19.98
C MET A 42 7.33 -12.19 20.99
N LYS A 43 6.08 -12.53 20.65
CA LYS A 43 5.22 -13.38 21.50
C LYS A 43 5.76 -14.81 21.68
N ILE A 44 6.50 -15.36 20.72
CA ILE A 44 7.01 -16.74 20.80
C ILE A 44 8.38 -16.79 21.49
N PHE A 45 9.22 -15.77 21.28
CA PHE A 45 10.63 -15.80 21.65
C PHE A 45 11.03 -14.88 22.81
N LEU A 46 10.26 -13.82 23.09
CA LEU A 46 10.63 -12.81 24.11
C LEU A 46 9.69 -12.76 25.32
N VAL A 47 8.42 -13.16 25.14
CA VAL A 47 7.39 -13.25 26.18
C VAL A 47 6.96 -14.70 26.31
#